data_AF-A0A4Q3SWS6-F1
#
_entry.id   AF-A0A4Q3SWS6-F1
#
_cell.length_a   1.000
_cell.length_b   1.000
_cell.length_c   1.000
_cell.angle_alpha   90.00
_cell.angle_beta   90.00
_cell.angle_gamma   90.00
#
_symmetry.space_group_name_H-M   'P 1'
#
loop_
_entity.id
_entity.type
_entity.pdbx_description
1 polymer ?
#
loop_
_entity_poly.entity_id
_entity_poly.type
_entity_poly.pdbx_seq_one_letter_code
_entity_poly.pdbx_strand_id
1 'polypeptide(L)'
;MNALHPLSFRSYGADGVMHRHDHVQLVLPVVGRLEIEIGGRGGRLDAGRAAFVAPGADHVQAGDGANRFLIIDCEQADLGEAAVERMRREVFLPISPAARRLIEFVDLSGGSM
;
A
#
# COMPACT_ATOMS: atom_id res chain seq x y z
N MET A 1 6.87 16.78 14.25
CA MET A 1 5.75 15.95 13.75
C MET A 1 5.50 16.41 12.33
N ASN A 2 5.90 15.60 11.33
CA ASN A 2 5.68 15.94 9.94
C ASN A 2 4.18 15.73 9.66
N ALA A 3 3.53 16.64 8.95
CA ALA A 3 2.12 16.47 8.60
C ALA A 3 2.01 15.19 7.75
N LEU A 4 1.11 14.27 8.13
CA LEU A 4 0.75 13.14 7.28
C LEU A 4 0.23 13.70 5.96
N HIS A 5 0.86 13.33 4.86
CA HIS A 5 0.25 13.44 3.55
C HIS A 5 -0.52 12.14 3.34
N PRO A 6 -1.85 12.12 3.57
CA PRO A 6 -2.62 10.88 3.64
C PRO A 6 -2.64 10.12 2.31
N LEU A 7 -2.18 10.75 1.23
CA LEU A 7 -2.14 10.17 -0.11
C LEU A 7 -0.84 10.59 -0.80
N SER A 8 -0.07 9.62 -1.30
CA SER A 8 1.17 9.86 -2.05
C SER A 8 1.40 8.81 -3.13
N PHE A 9 2.28 9.11 -4.09
CA PHE A 9 2.76 8.12 -5.05
C PHE A 9 4.21 7.74 -4.75
N ARG A 10 4.52 6.45 -4.81
CA ARG A 10 5.88 5.93 -4.61
C ARG A 10 6.27 4.95 -5.72
N SER A 11 7.56 4.93 -6.02
CA SER A 11 8.22 3.93 -6.86
C SER A 11 9.34 3.30 -6.05
N TYR A 12 9.59 2.01 -6.28
CA TYR A 12 10.55 1.22 -5.51
C TYR A 12 11.63 0.64 -6.41
N GLY A 13 12.88 0.69 -5.94
CA GLY A 13 14.00 -0.03 -6.55
C GLY A 13 14.12 -1.45 -6.00
N ALA A 14 15.15 -2.16 -6.46
CA ALA A 14 15.43 -3.54 -6.05
C ALA A 14 15.91 -3.66 -4.60
N ASP A 15 16.50 -2.59 -4.05
CA ASP A 15 17.01 -2.58 -2.69
C ASP A 15 15.90 -2.19 -1.70
N GLY A 16 15.38 -3.20 -0.99
CA GLY A 16 14.40 -3.02 0.06
C GLY A 16 15.02 -2.69 1.41
N VAL A 17 14.49 -1.69 2.10
CA VAL A 17 14.86 -1.36 3.49
C VAL A 17 13.71 -1.75 4.41
N MET A 18 14.00 -2.53 5.44
CA MET A 18 13.02 -2.87 6.48
C MET A 18 12.62 -1.62 7.26
N HIS A 19 11.32 -1.39 7.42
CA HIS A 19 10.79 -0.30 8.24
C HIS A 19 9.44 -0.65 8.87
N ARG A 20 9.02 0.18 9.82
CA ARG A 20 7.72 0.14 10.48
C ARG A 20 7.25 1.56 10.75
N HIS A 21 5.95 1.75 10.89
CA HIS A 21 5.34 3.03 11.25
C HIS A 21 4.13 2.80 12.16
N ASP A 22 3.65 3.87 12.80
CA ASP A 22 2.56 3.86 13.80
C ASP A 22 1.15 4.09 13.21
N HIS A 23 1.05 4.37 11.92
CA HIS A 23 -0.21 4.50 11.18
C HIS A 23 -0.53 3.25 10.34
N VAL A 24 -1.74 3.19 9.80
CA VAL A 24 -2.11 2.24 8.74
C VAL A 24 -1.56 2.74 7.42
N GLN A 25 -0.98 1.84 6.62
CA GLN A 25 -0.59 2.13 5.25
C GLN A 25 -1.22 1.11 4.29
N LEU A 26 -1.99 1.60 3.32
CA LEU A 26 -2.44 0.81 2.18
C LEU A 26 -1.51 1.04 0.99
N VAL A 27 -1.06 -0.05 0.37
CA VAL A 27 -0.20 -0.02 -0.82
C VAL A 27 -1.00 -0.53 -2.01
N LEU A 28 -1.34 0.38 -2.90
CA LEU A 28 -2.21 0.13 -4.05
C LEU A 28 -1.40 0.23 -5.36
N PRO A 29 -1.29 -0.84 -6.16
CA PRO A 29 -0.57 -0.82 -7.43
C PRO A 29 -1.30 0.03 -8.46
N VAL A 30 -0.57 1.00 -9.02
CA VAL A 30 -1.00 1.76 -10.22
C VAL A 30 -0.48 1.04 -11.46
N VAL A 31 0.83 0.80 -11.51
CA VAL A 31 1.53 0.04 -12.56
C VAL A 31 2.71 -0.72 -11.97
N GLY A 32 3.11 -1.82 -12.63
CA GLY A 32 4.25 -2.63 -12.23
C GLY A 32 3.91 -3.66 -11.15
N ARG A 33 4.96 -4.20 -10.53
CA ARG A 33 4.88 -5.24 -9.50
C ARG A 33 5.79 -4.89 -8.33
N LEU A 34 5.43 -5.35 -7.14
CA LEU A 34 6.22 -5.18 -5.92
C LEU A 34 6.23 -6.49 -5.15
N GLU A 35 7.42 -7.01 -4.88
CA GLU A 35 7.57 -8.02 -3.83
C GLU A 35 7.58 -7.30 -2.48
N ILE A 36 6.82 -7.80 -1.52
CA ILE A 36 6.73 -7.19 -0.20
C ILE A 36 6.55 -8.28 0.85
N GLU A 37 7.24 -8.14 1.97
CA GLU A 37 7.05 -8.96 3.17
C GLU A 37 6.53 -8.07 4.30
N ILE A 38 5.47 -8.51 4.97
CA ILE A 38 4.82 -7.77 6.07
C ILE A 38 4.65 -8.71 7.26
N GLY A 39 5.37 -8.46 8.35
CA GLY A 39 5.35 -9.28 9.56
C GLY A 39 5.62 -10.75 9.28
N GLY A 40 6.64 -11.05 8.47
CA GLY A 40 7.02 -12.42 8.09
C GLY A 40 6.14 -13.07 7.02
N ARG A 41 5.20 -12.33 6.41
CA ARG A 41 4.33 -12.83 5.32
C ARG A 41 4.70 -12.16 4.00
N GLY A 42 5.35 -12.93 3.13
CA GLY A 42 5.72 -12.52 1.78
C GLY A 42 4.54 -12.54 0.81
N GLY A 43 4.53 -11.61 -0.14
CA GLY A 43 3.56 -11.57 -1.22
C GLY A 43 3.96 -10.60 -2.32
N ARG A 44 3.29 -10.76 -3.47
CA ARG A 44 3.48 -9.94 -4.66
C ARG A 44 2.27 -9.06 -4.91
N LEU A 45 2.47 -7.76 -5.05
CA LEU A 45 1.46 -6.82 -5.50
C LEU A 45 1.48 -6.68 -7.01
N ASP A 46 0.29 -6.63 -7.61
CA ASP A 46 0.04 -6.38 -9.02
C ASP A 46 -1.37 -5.80 -9.20
N ALA A 47 -1.81 -5.55 -10.43
CA ALA A 47 -3.09 -4.88 -10.71
C ALA A 47 -4.32 -5.45 -9.97
N GLY A 48 -4.28 -6.70 -9.49
CA GLY A 48 -5.37 -7.33 -8.72
C GLY A 48 -5.16 -7.42 -7.22
N ARG A 49 -4.00 -7.01 -6.67
CA ARG A 49 -3.64 -7.28 -5.28
C ARG A 49 -2.94 -6.10 -4.60
N ALA A 50 -3.52 -5.65 -3.49
CA ALA A 50 -3.00 -4.60 -2.62
C ALA A 50 -2.39 -5.19 -1.34
N ALA A 51 -1.66 -4.37 -0.59
CA ALA A 51 -1.23 -4.68 0.77
C ALA A 51 -1.85 -3.71 1.80
N PHE A 52 -2.15 -4.27 2.96
CA PHE A 52 -2.44 -3.56 4.19
C PHE A 52 -1.27 -3.76 5.16
N VAL A 53 -0.61 -2.67 5.52
CA VAL A 53 0.42 -2.63 6.54
C VAL A 53 -0.21 -2.04 7.79
N ALA A 54 -0.31 -2.86 8.83
CA ALA A 54 -0.88 -2.44 10.09
C ALA A 54 0.15 -1.62 10.91
N PRO A 55 -0.31 -0.74 11.82
CA PRO A 55 0.57 -0.08 12.78
C PRO A 55 1.50 -1.06 13.49
N GLY A 56 2.78 -0.70 13.51
CA GLY A 56 3.87 -1.46 14.13
C GLY A 56 4.33 -2.69 13.36
N ALA A 57 3.73 -3.03 12.21
CA ALA A 57 4.18 -4.16 11.40
C ALA A 57 5.48 -3.82 10.68
N ASP A 58 6.52 -4.63 10.93
CA ASP A 58 7.74 -4.61 10.12
C ASP A 58 7.41 -5.02 8.69
N HIS A 59 7.91 -4.27 7.72
CA HIS A 59 7.79 -4.62 6.32
C HIS A 59 9.00 -4.17 5.50
N VAL A 60 9.24 -4.90 4.44
CA VAL A 60 10.28 -4.62 3.45
C VAL A 60 9.72 -4.90 2.07
N GLN A 61 10.08 -4.07 1.09
CA GLN A 61 9.60 -4.20 -0.27
C GLN A 61 10.74 -4.02 -1.28
N ALA A 62 10.64 -4.74 -2.40
CA ALA A 62 11.56 -4.64 -3.52
C ALA A 62 10.75 -4.55 -4.81
N GLY A 63 10.97 -3.46 -5.55
CA GLY A 63 10.36 -3.22 -6.85
C GLY A 63 11.28 -3.69 -7.98
N ASP A 64 10.67 -4.10 -9.09
CA ASP A 64 11.38 -4.36 -10.34
C ASP A 64 10.81 -3.49 -11.47
N GLY A 65 11.69 -3.07 -12.38
CA GLY A 65 11.36 -2.27 -13.56
C GLY A 65 10.58 -1.00 -13.25
N ALA A 66 9.75 -0.58 -14.20
CA ALA A 66 8.85 0.55 -14.04
C ALA A 66 7.68 0.17 -13.13
N ASN A 67 7.59 0.83 -11.98
CA ASN A 67 6.51 0.61 -11.03
C ASN A 67 6.06 1.91 -10.37
N ARG A 68 4.77 1.97 -10.00
CA ARG A 68 4.17 3.10 -9.29
C ARG A 68 3.05 2.58 -8.41
N PHE A 69 3.03 3.04 -7.17
CA PHE A 69 2.05 2.67 -6.16
C PHE A 69 1.43 3.91 -5.56
N LEU A 70 0.11 3.88 -5.41
CA LEU A 70 -0.64 4.81 -4.60
C LEU A 70 -0.56 4.34 -3.15
N ILE A 71 -0.05 5.21 -2.28
CA ILE A 71 0.09 4.98 -0.85
C ILE A 71 -0.99 5.79 -0.15
N ILE A 72 -1.76 5.15 0.71
CA ILE A 72 -2.74 5.80 1.57
C ILE A 72 -2.35 5.57 3.02
N ASP A 73 -2.01 6.66 3.70
CA ASP A 73 -1.64 6.66 5.12
C ASP A 73 -2.85 7.18 5.91
N CYS A 74 -3.32 6.42 6.89
CA CYS A 74 -4.48 6.78 7.71
C CYS A 74 -4.42 6.23 9.13
N GLU A 75 -5.29 6.72 10.00
CA GLU A 75 -5.41 6.22 11.36
C GLU A 75 -6.31 4.97 11.40
N GLN A 76 -6.11 4.10 12.39
CA GLN A 76 -6.99 2.92 12.58
C GLN A 76 -8.46 3.33 12.77
N ALA A 77 -8.70 4.50 13.37
CA ALA A 77 -10.03 5.05 13.60
C ALA A 77 -10.77 5.37 12.29
N ASP A 78 -10.05 5.70 11.21
CA ASP A 78 -10.66 6.02 9.91
C ASP A 78 -11.26 4.79 9.23
N LEU A 79 -10.74 3.59 9.54
CA LEU A 79 -11.18 2.32 8.96
C LEU A 79 -12.15 1.55 9.87
N GLY A 80 -12.10 1.81 11.18
CA GLY A 80 -12.85 1.08 12.19
C GLY A 80 -12.17 -0.25 12.60
N GLU A 81 -12.32 -0.58 13.88
CA GLU A 81 -11.59 -1.69 14.53
C GLU A 81 -11.83 -3.05 13.86
N ALA A 82 -13.08 -3.38 13.52
CA ALA A 82 -13.41 -4.65 12.88
C ALA A 82 -12.76 -4.80 11.49
N ALA A 83 -12.68 -3.71 10.72
CA ALA A 83 -12.06 -3.73 9.39
C ALA A 83 -10.54 -3.91 9.51
N VAL A 84 -9.92 -3.20 10.46
CA VAL A 84 -8.49 -3.33 10.78
C VAL A 84 -8.15 -4.74 11.21
N GLU A 85 -8.92 -5.34 12.13
CA GLU A 85 -8.68 -6.71 12.60
C GLU A 85 -8.76 -7.74 11.47
N ARG A 86 -9.76 -7.61 10.58
CA ARG A 86 -9.85 -8.45 9.38
C ARG A 86 -8.62 -8.29 8.48
N MET A 87 -8.23 -7.05 8.18
CA MET A 87 -7.10 -6.77 7.27
C MET A 87 -5.74 -7.13 7.89
N ARG A 88 -5.59 -7.11 9.22
CA ARG A 88 -4.40 -7.65 9.91
C ARG A 88 -4.21 -9.15 9.63
N ARG A 89 -5.30 -9.90 9.50
CA ARG A 89 -5.29 -11.32 9.12
C ARG A 89 -5.08 -11.48 7.61
N GLU A 90 -5.80 -10.71 6.81
CA GLU A 90 -5.79 -10.69 5.36
C GLU A 90 -4.88 -9.58 4.79
N VAL A 91 -3.60 -9.59 5.17
CA VAL A 91 -2.62 -8.54 4.80
C VAL A 91 -2.61 -8.21 3.32
N PHE A 92 -2.86 -9.20 2.46
CA PHE A 92 -2.95 -9.00 1.03
C PHE A 92 -4.40 -9.02 0.58
N LEU A 93 -4.85 -7.89 0.06
CA LEU A 93 -6.25 -7.63 -0.24
C LEU A 93 -6.52 -7.73 -1.74
N PRO A 94 -7.61 -8.40 -2.16
CA PRO A 94 -8.01 -8.35 -3.57
C PRO A 94 -8.48 -6.94 -3.93
N ILE A 95 -8.11 -6.48 -5.12
CA ILE A 95 -8.59 -5.21 -5.67
C ILE A 95 -9.83 -5.50 -6.53
N SER A 96 -10.97 -4.94 -6.13
CA SER A 96 -12.19 -5.05 -6.92
C SER A 96 -12.09 -4.22 -8.21
N PRO A 97 -12.88 -4.56 -9.25
CA PRO A 97 -12.91 -3.74 -10.48
C PRO A 97 -13.32 -2.28 -10.25
N ALA A 98 -14.10 -2.00 -9.21
CA ALA A 98 -14.48 -0.64 -8.84
C ALA A 98 -13.30 0.11 -8.20
N ALA A 99 -12.59 -0.53 -7.25
CA ALA A 99 -11.39 0.03 -6.64
C ALA A 99 -10.29 0.28 -7.67
N ARG A 100 -10.13 -0.63 -8.66
CA ARG A 100 -9.17 -0.45 -9.75
C ARG A 100 -9.43 0.84 -10.54
N ARG A 101 -10.69 1.10 -10.91
CA ARG A 101 -11.07 2.35 -11.61
C ARG A 101 -10.81 3.59 -10.77
N LEU A 102 -11.02 3.53 -9.46
CA LEU A 102 -10.72 4.65 -8.57
C LEU A 102 -9.21 4.93 -8.52
N ILE A 103 -8.37 3.90 -8.43
CA ILE A 103 -6.91 4.04 -8.45
C ILE A 103 -6.47 4.71 -9.77
N GLU A 104 -7.01 4.27 -10.90
CA GLU A 104 -6.73 4.86 -12.21
C GLU A 104 -7.18 6.33 -12.30
N PHE A 105 -8.35 6.66 -11.76
CA PHE A 105 -8.83 8.04 -11.71
C PHE A 105 -7.92 8.93 -10.85
N VAL A 106 -7.47 8.45 -9.69
CA VAL A 106 -6.55 9.18 -8.80
C VAL A 106 -5.19 9.36 -9.47
N ASP A 107 -4.68 8.36 -10.20
CA ASP A 107 -3.44 8.48 -10.97
C ASP A 107 -3.53 9.55 -12.06
N LEU A 108 -4.63 9.59 -12.82
CA LEU A 108 -4.86 10.61 -13.85
C LEU A 108 -5.00 12.01 -13.25
N SER A 109 -5.64 12.12 -12.08
CA SER A 109 -5.88 13.40 -11.40
C SER A 109 -4.64 13.92 -10.68
N GLY A 110 -3.79 13.02 -10.15
CA GLY A 110 -2.54 13.35 -9.47
C GLY A 110 -1.32 13.38 -10.39
N GLY A 111 -1.44 12.94 -11.64
CA GLY A 111 -0.41 12.98 -12.68
C GLY A 111 -0.33 14.30 -13.45
N SER A 112 -1.14 15.29 -13.08
CA SER A 112 -1.10 16.66 -13.63
C SER A 112 -0.55 17.64 -12.60
N MET A 113 0.75 17.57 -12.31
CA MET A 113 1.58 18.67 -11.78
C MET A 113 3.00 18.51 -12.31
#